data_AF-B0XFE6-F1
#
_entry.id   AF-B0XFE6-F1
#
_cell.length_a   1.000
_cell.length_b   1.000
_cell.length_c   1.000
_cell.angle_alpha   90.00
_cell.angle_beta   90.00
_cell.angle_gamma   90.00
#
_symmetry.space_group_name_H-M   'P 1'
#
loop_
_entity.id
_entity.type
_entity.pdbx_description
1 polymer ?
#
loop_
_entity_poly.entity_id
_entity_poly.type
_entity_poly.pdbx_seq_one_letter_code
_entity_poly.pdbx_strand_id
1 'polypeptide(L)'
;MVFILKATTVIYVTAGGAIIFSVVLYSAFTRQHFIAISVFIPYVDHTSSIGYMLTFVVHALMIVFCCNGYLASDTAFMATVVLIIGYANSLQNEIVNFNHLLTMPKRDEKLISEKMARIGHLHQMVVEFELDAVKHFQGGCLVQILTQAGAVLICIFLGYICGYVQAFSVLVGLCFQITQYCALGTIVTAKNEQITRDIYDIGWNLLQKPQQKMIVFMLHRAQVARDLTVGQMAPLNMVTYVKNEQITADIYDIGWNKLQKPQQQMVAFMLHRAQIARDLTVGQVAPLNMVTYVKVGRRT
;
A
#
# COMPACT_ATOMS: atom_id res chain seq x y z
N MET A 1 11.10 10.30 3.04
CA MET A 1 9.79 10.70 2.48
C MET A 1 9.91 11.74 1.38
N VAL A 2 10.62 12.87 1.58
CA VAL A 2 10.82 13.90 0.52
C VAL A 2 11.44 13.32 -0.76
N PHE A 3 12.37 12.37 -0.63
CA PHE A 3 12.94 11.65 -1.78
C PHE A 3 11.88 10.86 -2.57
N ILE A 4 10.98 10.15 -1.87
CA ILE A 4 9.90 9.37 -2.50
C ILE A 4 8.98 10.32 -3.27
N LEU A 5 8.56 11.43 -2.65
CA LEU A 5 7.69 12.42 -3.29
C LEU A 5 8.34 13.03 -4.55
N LYS A 6 9.63 13.40 -4.48
CA LYS A 6 10.37 13.88 -5.65
C LYS A 6 10.46 12.82 -6.75
N ALA A 7 10.74 11.57 -6.39
CA ALA A 7 10.81 10.47 -7.34
C ALA A 7 9.46 10.24 -8.04
N THR A 8 8.36 10.28 -7.29
CA THR A 8 6.99 10.19 -7.82
C THR A 8 6.71 11.31 -8.81
N THR A 9 7.01 12.56 -8.47
CA THR A 9 6.83 13.69 -9.41
C THR A 9 7.64 13.50 -10.69
N VAL A 10 8.91 13.09 -10.58
CA VAL A 10 9.77 12.87 -11.76
C VAL A 10 9.21 11.76 -12.65
N ILE A 11 8.74 10.65 -12.07
CA ILE A 11 8.23 9.50 -12.83
C ILE A 11 6.93 9.84 -13.56
N TYR A 12 5.99 10.55 -12.92
CA TYR A 12 4.74 10.94 -13.60
C TYR A 12 4.98 11.97 -14.72
N VAL A 13 5.86 12.95 -14.50
CA VAL A 13 6.20 13.96 -15.52
C VAL A 13 6.95 13.33 -16.69
N THR A 14 7.90 12.43 -16.42
CA THR A 14 8.66 11.73 -17.46
C THR A 14 7.78 10.74 -18.24
N ALA A 15 6.89 10.00 -17.58
CA ALA A 15 5.95 9.10 -18.25
C ALA A 15 4.96 9.85 -19.16
N GLY A 16 4.35 10.93 -18.67
CA GLY A 16 3.46 11.78 -19.49
C GLY A 16 4.20 12.45 -20.65
N GLY A 17 5.40 12.96 -20.40
CA GLY A 17 6.26 13.55 -21.42
C GLY A 17 6.68 12.56 -22.50
N ALA A 18 7.00 11.32 -22.14
CA ALA A 18 7.37 10.26 -23.08
C ALA A 18 6.22 9.92 -24.05
N ILE A 19 4.98 9.92 -23.57
CA ILE A 19 3.79 9.72 -24.42
C ILE A 19 3.70 10.82 -25.48
N ILE A 20 3.75 12.09 -25.07
CA ILE A 20 3.68 13.24 -25.99
C ILE A 20 4.86 13.20 -26.97
N PHE A 21 6.07 12.96 -26.48
CA PHE A 21 7.28 12.90 -27.28
C PHE A 21 7.21 11.80 -28.35
N SER A 22 6.75 10.60 -28.00
CA SER A 22 6.62 9.48 -28.93
C SER A 22 5.64 9.79 -30.09
N VAL A 23 4.56 10.53 -29.81
CA VAL A 23 3.55 10.91 -30.82
C VAL A 23 4.12 11.93 -31.78
N VAL A 24 4.84 12.93 -31.27
CA VAL A 24 5.52 13.94 -32.09
C VAL A 24 6.58 13.29 -32.97
N LEU A 25 7.38 12.38 -32.40
CA LEU A 25 8.42 11.65 -33.12
C LEU A 25 7.83 10.77 -34.23
N TYR A 26 6.76 10.03 -33.93
CA TYR A 26 6.07 9.20 -34.92
C TYR A 26 5.46 10.05 -36.06
N SER A 27 4.86 11.19 -35.72
CA SER A 27 4.31 12.15 -36.70
C SER A 27 5.41 12.75 -37.59
N ALA A 28 6.57 13.09 -37.01
CA ALA A 28 7.72 13.64 -37.73
C ALA A 28 8.36 12.64 -38.71
N PHE A 29 8.52 11.37 -38.31
CA PHE A 29 9.12 10.33 -39.16
C PHE A 29 8.19 9.87 -40.29
N THR A 30 6.91 9.67 -39.98
CA THR A 30 5.97 9.03 -40.92
C THR A 30 5.26 10.05 -41.83
N ARG A 31 5.36 11.36 -41.53
CA ARG A 31 4.60 12.46 -42.17
C ARG A 31 3.09 12.21 -42.23
N GLN A 32 2.58 11.36 -41.35
CA GLN A 32 1.16 11.01 -41.25
C GLN A 32 0.62 11.43 -39.88
N HIS A 33 -0.63 11.89 -39.86
CA HIS A 33 -1.32 12.29 -38.65
C HIS A 33 -1.60 11.05 -37.78
N PHE A 34 -0.84 10.91 -36.69
CA PHE A 34 -1.04 9.85 -35.71
C PHE A 34 -1.72 10.41 -34.45
N ILE A 35 -2.84 9.81 -34.08
CA ILE A 35 -3.64 10.25 -32.95
C ILE A 35 -3.12 9.57 -31.67
N ALA A 36 -2.72 10.37 -30.68
CA ALA A 36 -2.13 9.92 -29.41
C ALA A 36 -3.07 9.05 -28.56
N ILE A 37 -4.35 9.42 -28.54
CA ILE A 37 -5.41 8.78 -27.76
C ILE A 37 -6.55 8.54 -28.75
N SER A 38 -7.10 7.33 -28.81
CA SER A 38 -8.23 6.99 -29.70
C SER A 38 -9.56 7.62 -29.24
N VAL A 39 -9.55 8.91 -28.89
CA VAL A 39 -10.71 9.72 -28.55
C VAL A 39 -11.04 10.61 -29.74
N PHE A 40 -12.26 10.47 -30.24
CA PHE A 40 -12.78 11.29 -31.33
C PHE A 40 -13.45 12.54 -30.77
N ILE A 41 -13.00 13.72 -31.19
CA ILE A 41 -13.63 14.99 -30.83
C ILE A 41 -14.73 15.26 -31.87
N PRO A 42 -16.01 15.30 -31.47
CA PRO A 42 -17.09 15.58 -32.40
C PRO A 42 -16.88 16.97 -33.02
N TYR A 43 -17.18 17.11 -34.31
CA TYR A 43 -17.06 18.34 -35.10
C TYR A 43 -15.63 18.79 -35.50
N VAL A 44 -14.57 18.02 -35.16
CA VAL A 44 -13.19 18.32 -35.59
C VAL A 44 -12.69 17.24 -36.55
N ASP A 45 -12.38 17.64 -37.78
CA ASP A 45 -11.78 16.74 -38.77
C ASP A 45 -10.27 16.56 -38.51
N HIS A 46 -9.90 15.39 -37.99
CA HIS A 46 -8.53 15.00 -37.66
C HIS A 46 -7.66 14.74 -38.91
N THR A 47 -8.26 14.64 -40.08
CA THR A 47 -7.53 14.47 -41.35
C THR A 47 -6.97 15.82 -41.85
N SER A 48 -7.60 16.94 -41.47
CA SER A 48 -7.10 18.28 -41.74
C SER A 48 -5.98 18.68 -40.77
N SER A 49 -4.93 19.37 -41.26
CA SER A 49 -3.78 19.77 -40.43
C SER A 49 -4.16 20.67 -39.24
N ILE A 50 -5.14 21.55 -39.41
CA ILE A 50 -5.64 22.42 -38.33
C ILE A 50 -6.40 21.60 -37.29
N GLY A 51 -7.24 20.66 -37.74
CA GLY A 51 -7.99 19.79 -36.84
C GLY A 51 -7.07 18.83 -36.09
N TYR A 52 -6.04 18.28 -36.74
CA TYR A 52 -5.00 17.49 -36.09
C TYR A 52 -4.27 18.27 -35.00
N MET A 53 -3.85 19.51 -35.27
CA MET A 53 -3.16 20.35 -34.27
C MET A 53 -4.06 20.63 -33.07
N LEU A 54 -5.34 20.91 -33.31
CA LEU A 54 -6.33 21.12 -32.25
C LEU A 54 -6.52 19.85 -31.40
N THR A 55 -6.72 18.70 -32.04
CA THR A 55 -6.84 17.40 -31.35
C THR A 55 -5.58 17.07 -30.54
N PHE A 56 -4.39 17.35 -31.07
CA PHE A 56 -3.13 17.15 -30.37
C PHE A 56 -3.04 18.00 -29.10
N VAL A 57 -3.39 19.29 -29.16
CA VAL A 57 -3.39 20.19 -27.99
C VAL A 57 -4.37 19.70 -26.93
N VAL A 58 -5.57 19.29 -27.32
CA VAL A 58 -6.58 18.74 -26.40
C VAL A 58 -6.05 17.47 -25.72
N HIS A 59 -5.46 16.54 -26.47
CA HIS A 59 -4.86 15.33 -25.89
C HIS A 59 -3.69 15.63 -24.96
N ALA A 60 -2.82 16.58 -25.31
CA ALA A 60 -1.72 17.00 -24.44
C ALA A 60 -2.25 17.59 -23.11
N LEU A 61 -3.28 18.43 -23.17
CA LEU A 61 -3.93 18.97 -21.97
C LEU A 61 -4.56 17.86 -21.12
N MET A 62 -5.26 16.90 -21.74
CA MET A 62 -5.83 15.75 -21.03
C MET A 62 -4.76 14.94 -20.30
N ILE A 63 -3.63 14.65 -20.95
CA ILE A 63 -2.50 13.92 -20.33
C ILE A 63 -1.98 14.71 -19.11
N VAL A 64 -1.80 16.03 -19.25
CA VAL A 64 -1.35 16.88 -18.14
C VAL A 64 -2.35 16.84 -16.98
N PHE A 65 -3.65 16.96 -17.24
CA PHE A 65 -4.67 16.86 -16.19
C PHE A 65 -4.68 15.48 -15.51
N CYS A 66 -4.55 14.40 -16.27
CA CYS A 66 -4.46 13.04 -15.72
C CYS A 66 -3.23 12.88 -14.81
N CYS A 67 -2.04 13.28 -15.28
CA CYS A 67 -0.81 13.20 -14.48
C CYS A 67 -0.91 14.01 -13.19
N ASN A 68 -1.47 15.23 -13.25
CA ASN A 68 -1.66 16.06 -12.06
C ASN A 68 -2.70 15.47 -11.09
N GLY A 69 -3.79 14.91 -11.61
CA GLY A 69 -4.81 14.24 -10.78
C GLY A 69 -4.25 13.02 -10.04
N TYR A 70 -3.47 12.19 -10.73
CA TYR A 70 -2.77 11.06 -10.11
C TYR A 70 -1.77 11.53 -9.06
N LEU A 71 -0.94 12.53 -9.39
CA LEU A 71 0.01 13.10 -8.44
C LEU A 71 -0.66 13.65 -7.19
N ALA A 72 -1.78 14.35 -7.34
CA ALA A 72 -2.54 14.90 -6.22
C ALA A 72 -3.07 13.80 -5.29
N SER A 73 -3.65 12.74 -5.87
CA SER A 73 -4.16 11.57 -5.13
C SER A 73 -3.05 10.86 -4.34
N ASP A 74 -1.95 10.52 -5.01
CA ASP A 74 -0.82 9.83 -4.40
C ASP A 74 -0.16 10.69 -3.30
N THR A 75 -0.07 12.00 -3.52
CA THR A 75 0.49 12.94 -2.54
C THR A 75 -0.41 13.03 -1.29
N ALA A 76 -1.73 13.04 -1.46
CA ALA A 76 -2.65 13.03 -0.32
C ALA A 76 -2.48 11.76 0.53
N PHE A 77 -2.37 10.60 -0.12
CA PHE A 77 -2.12 9.33 0.58
C PHE A 77 -0.76 9.35 1.31
N MET A 78 0.29 9.83 0.65
CA MET A 78 1.61 10.00 1.30
C MET A 78 1.55 10.94 2.50
N ALA A 79 0.84 12.07 2.40
CA ALA A 79 0.72 13.02 3.49
C ALA A 79 0.12 12.39 4.74
N THR A 80 -0.92 11.56 4.59
CA THR A 80 -1.48 10.80 5.71
C THR A 80 -0.45 9.86 6.34
N VAL A 81 0.34 9.15 5.54
CA VAL A 81 1.42 8.28 6.06
C VAL A 81 2.50 9.10 6.79
N VAL A 82 2.86 10.30 6.30
CA VAL A 82 3.78 11.22 7.01
C VAL A 82 3.23 11.54 8.41
N LEU A 83 1.93 11.84 8.51
CA LEU A 83 1.30 12.19 9.78
C LEU A 83 1.33 11.02 10.77
N ILE A 84 1.06 9.79 10.32
CA ILE A 84 1.20 8.58 11.16
C ILE A 84 2.63 8.48 11.70
N ILE A 85 3.65 8.61 10.83
CA ILE A 85 5.06 8.58 11.25
C ILE A 85 5.37 9.70 12.24
N GLY A 86 4.85 10.91 12.01
CA GLY A 86 5.02 12.06 12.89
C GLY A 86 4.45 11.83 14.28
N TYR A 87 3.23 11.30 14.37
CA TYR A 87 2.59 10.94 15.63
C TYR A 87 3.35 9.82 16.36
N ALA A 88 3.78 8.78 15.64
CA ALA A 88 4.57 7.69 16.19
C ALA A 88 5.90 8.18 16.79
N ASN A 89 6.64 9.01 16.06
CA ASN A 89 7.91 9.57 16.54
C ASN A 89 7.70 10.53 17.73
N SER A 90 6.61 11.29 17.74
CA SER A 90 6.25 12.16 18.87
C SER A 90 5.98 11.34 20.14
N LEU A 91 5.24 10.24 20.01
CA LEU A 91 4.99 9.30 21.10
C LEU A 91 6.28 8.67 21.62
N GLN A 92 7.15 8.23 20.71
CA GLN A 92 8.46 7.68 21.07
C GLN A 92 9.29 8.69 21.87
N ASN A 93 9.36 9.94 21.43
CA ASN A 93 10.14 10.98 22.12
C ASN A 93 9.58 11.27 23.53
N GLU A 94 8.27 11.30 23.71
CA GLU A 94 7.66 11.45 25.04
C GLU A 94 7.94 10.23 25.94
N ILE A 95 7.92 9.01 25.41
CA ILE A 95 8.27 7.79 26.15
C ILE A 95 9.74 7.82 26.60
N VAL A 96 10.67 8.19 25.72
CA VAL A 96 12.10 8.29 26.06
C VAL A 96 12.32 9.34 27.16
N ASN A 97 11.72 10.52 27.03
CA ASN A 97 11.80 11.57 28.05
C ASN A 97 11.18 11.12 29.38
N PHE A 98 10.09 10.35 29.33
CA PHE A 98 9.45 9.80 30.52
C PHE A 98 10.32 8.75 31.21
N ASN A 99 10.95 7.85 30.47
CA ASN A 99 11.91 6.88 31.03
C ASN A 99 13.10 7.58 31.71
N HIS A 100 13.60 8.68 31.14
CA HIS A 100 14.64 9.50 31.79
C HIS A 100 14.12 10.15 33.09
N LEU A 101 12.86 10.60 33.12
CA LEU A 101 12.24 11.15 34.34
C LEU A 101 12.06 10.09 35.45
N LEU A 102 11.80 8.83 35.08
CA LEU A 102 11.67 7.72 36.03
C LEU A 102 13.00 7.34 36.72
N THR A 103 14.14 7.68 36.11
CA THR A 103 15.48 7.37 36.65
C THR A 103 16.09 8.52 37.46
N MET A 104 15.43 9.67 37.53
CA MET A 104 15.90 10.81 38.31
C MET A 104 15.83 10.55 39.83
N PRO A 105 16.81 11.03 40.61
CA PRO A 105 16.85 10.81 42.06
C PRO A 105 15.74 11.54 42.83
N LYS A 106 15.17 12.61 42.28
CA LYS A 106 14.01 13.32 42.86
C LYS A 106 12.75 12.90 42.12
N ARG A 107 11.95 12.04 42.76
CA ARG A 107 10.71 11.50 42.19
C ARG A 107 9.51 12.38 42.55
N ASP A 108 8.92 13.01 41.54
CA ASP A 108 7.63 13.70 41.66
C ASP A 108 6.52 12.80 41.06
N GLU A 109 5.76 12.15 41.92
CA GLU A 109 4.68 11.24 41.52
C GLU A 109 3.54 11.95 40.79
N LYS A 110 3.31 13.23 41.08
CA LYS A 110 2.27 14.01 40.39
C LYS A 110 2.69 14.27 38.94
N LEU A 111 3.94 14.68 38.74
CA LEU A 111 4.52 14.88 37.41
C LEU A 111 4.58 13.57 36.60
N ILE A 112 4.93 12.44 37.24
CA ILE A 112 4.90 11.11 36.59
C ILE A 112 3.48 10.76 36.14
N SER A 113 2.48 10.99 37.00
CA SER A 113 1.08 10.72 36.67
C SER A 113 0.58 11.59 35.50
N GLU A 114 0.90 12.88 35.52
CA GLU A 114 0.55 13.82 34.43
C GLU A 114 1.20 13.42 33.10
N LYS A 115 2.49 13.04 33.13
CA LYS A 115 3.21 12.57 31.93
C LYS A 115 2.69 11.25 31.40
N MET A 116 2.36 10.30 32.28
CA MET A 116 1.75 9.03 31.88
C MET A 116 0.37 9.25 31.24
N ALA A 117 -0.46 10.13 31.81
CA ALA A 117 -1.75 10.50 31.23
C ALA A 117 -1.59 11.10 29.82
N ARG A 118 -0.60 11.98 29.64
CA ARG A 118 -0.25 12.57 28.34
C ARG A 118 0.18 11.52 27.33
N ILE A 119 1.02 10.55 27.72
CA ILE A 119 1.45 9.44 26.85
C ILE A 119 0.24 8.62 26.39
N GLY A 120 -0.69 8.29 27.29
CA GLY A 120 -1.89 7.56 26.89
C GLY A 120 -2.81 8.36 25.98
N HIS A 121 -2.98 9.66 26.22
CA HIS A 121 -3.75 10.51 25.31
C HIS A 121 -3.12 10.56 23.92
N LEU A 122 -1.79 10.67 23.85
CA LEU A 122 -1.07 10.68 22.58
C LEU A 122 -1.19 9.33 21.85
N HIS A 123 -1.10 8.22 22.57
CA HIS A 123 -1.34 6.89 21.99
C HIS A 123 -2.79 6.71 21.50
N GLN A 124 -3.77 7.19 22.25
CA GLN A 124 -5.17 7.18 21.82
C GLN A 124 -5.37 7.99 20.54
N MET A 125 -4.78 9.20 20.46
CA MET A 125 -4.82 10.01 19.24
C MET A 125 -4.19 9.30 18.03
N VAL A 126 -3.06 8.61 18.22
CA VAL A 126 -2.42 7.82 17.15
C VAL A 126 -3.35 6.73 16.64
N VAL A 127 -3.94 5.95 17.56
CA VAL A 127 -4.84 4.84 17.21
C VAL A 127 -6.11 5.34 16.51
N GLU A 128 -6.69 6.44 16.98
CA GLU A 128 -7.88 7.03 16.37
C GLU A 128 -7.59 7.56 14.96
N PHE A 129 -6.47 8.26 14.78
CA PHE A 129 -6.02 8.74 13.47
C PHE A 129 -5.76 7.59 12.49
N GLU A 130 -5.10 6.52 12.94
CA GLU A 130 -4.87 5.33 12.11
C GLU A 130 -6.19 4.66 11.69
N LEU A 131 -7.14 4.51 12.61
CA LEU A 131 -8.45 3.91 12.29
C LEU A 131 -9.22 4.74 11.26
N ASP A 132 -9.20 6.07 11.39
CA ASP A 132 -9.88 6.95 10.44
C ASP A 132 -9.17 7.03 9.09
N ALA A 133 -7.83 7.03 9.08
CA ALA A 133 -7.03 6.90 7.86
C ALA A 133 -7.37 5.60 7.11
N VAL A 134 -7.43 4.46 7.83
CA VAL A 134 -7.82 3.18 7.23
C VAL A 134 -9.24 3.25 6.66
N LYS A 135 -10.23 3.74 7.41
CA LYS A 135 -11.61 3.86 6.91
C LYS A 135 -11.70 4.72 5.64
N HIS A 136 -10.99 5.85 5.61
CA HIS A 136 -11.02 6.78 4.49
C HIS A 136 -10.40 6.18 3.23
N PHE A 137 -9.24 5.53 3.36
CA PHE A 137 -8.48 5.04 2.21
C PHE A 137 -8.77 3.58 1.84
N GLN A 138 -9.46 2.80 2.67
CA GLN A 138 -9.74 1.38 2.40
C GLN A 138 -10.43 1.17 1.04
N GLY A 139 -11.45 1.97 0.74
CA GLY A 139 -12.19 1.90 -0.53
C GLY A 139 -11.33 2.34 -1.72
N GLY A 140 -10.61 3.45 -1.57
CA GLY A 140 -9.70 3.97 -2.59
C GLY A 140 -8.60 2.98 -2.94
N CYS A 141 -7.93 2.39 -1.95
CA CYS A 141 -6.88 1.39 -2.15
C CYS A 141 -7.40 0.13 -2.87
N LEU A 142 -8.62 -0.33 -2.58
CA LEU A 142 -9.21 -1.48 -3.27
C LEU A 142 -9.44 -1.17 -4.75
N VAL A 143 -10.10 -0.04 -5.05
CA VAL A 143 -10.36 0.38 -6.44
C VAL A 143 -9.04 0.58 -7.19
N GLN A 144 -8.06 1.18 -6.52
CA GLN A 144 -6.74 1.46 -7.09
C GLN A 144 -5.99 0.18 -7.49
N ILE A 145 -6.02 -0.87 -6.66
CA ILE A 145 -5.34 -2.14 -6.96
C ILE A 145 -6.05 -2.89 -8.08
N LEU A 146 -7.39 -2.95 -8.06
CA LEU A 146 -8.16 -3.62 -9.13
C LEU A 146 -7.95 -2.92 -10.48
N THR A 147 -7.99 -1.58 -10.48
CA THR A 147 -7.80 -0.79 -11.69
C THR A 147 -6.37 -0.92 -12.22
N GLN A 148 -5.36 -0.93 -11.35
CA GLN A 148 -3.96 -1.13 -11.78
C GLN A 148 -3.72 -2.52 -12.35
N ALA A 149 -4.29 -3.57 -11.76
CA ALA A 149 -4.17 -4.94 -12.29
C ALA A 149 -4.73 -5.03 -13.73
N GLY A 150 -5.91 -4.44 -13.97
CA GLY A 150 -6.49 -4.35 -15.31
C GLY A 150 -5.65 -3.50 -16.26
N ALA A 151 -5.16 -2.35 -15.81
CA ALA A 151 -4.34 -1.44 -16.61
C ALA A 151 -3.03 -2.09 -17.08
N VAL A 152 -2.37 -2.88 -16.22
CA VAL A 152 -1.15 -3.62 -16.58
C VAL A 152 -1.42 -4.62 -17.71
N LEU A 153 -2.51 -5.40 -17.62
CA LEU A 153 -2.90 -6.35 -18.66
C LEU A 153 -3.16 -5.66 -20.00
N ILE A 154 -3.89 -4.54 -19.97
CA ILE A 154 -4.19 -3.74 -21.17
C ILE A 154 -2.89 -3.16 -21.76
N CYS A 155 -1.97 -2.66 -20.93
CA CYS A 155 -0.70 -2.11 -21.41
C CYS A 155 0.18 -3.19 -22.06
N ILE A 156 0.23 -4.40 -21.49
CA ILE A 156 0.96 -5.52 -22.08
C ILE A 156 0.34 -5.91 -23.43
N PHE A 157 -1.00 -5.99 -23.51
CA PHE A 157 -1.70 -6.27 -24.76
C PHE A 157 -1.41 -5.22 -25.84
N LEU A 158 -1.55 -3.94 -25.53
CA LEU A 158 -1.31 -2.84 -26.47
C LEU A 158 0.17 -2.76 -26.90
N GLY A 159 1.10 -2.98 -25.98
CA GLY A 159 2.53 -2.94 -26.26
C GLY A 159 3.00 -4.13 -27.11
N TYR A 160 2.58 -5.35 -26.75
CA TYR A 160 3.08 -6.58 -27.37
C TYR A 160 2.35 -6.96 -28.67
N ILE A 161 1.01 -6.83 -28.70
CA ILE A 161 0.20 -7.26 -29.84
C ILE A 161 -0.03 -6.11 -30.82
N CYS A 162 -0.36 -4.91 -30.32
CA CYS A 162 -0.65 -3.76 -31.18
C CYS A 162 0.59 -2.93 -31.53
N GLY A 163 1.75 -3.21 -30.93
CA GLY A 163 3.00 -2.49 -31.18
C GLY A 163 2.99 -1.03 -30.70
N TYR A 164 2.10 -0.66 -29.78
CA TYR A 164 2.04 0.69 -29.23
C TYR A 164 3.19 0.93 -28.26
N VAL A 165 4.23 1.65 -28.72
CA VAL A 165 5.43 1.97 -27.92
C VAL A 165 5.07 2.77 -26.66
N GLN A 166 4.01 3.58 -26.71
CA GLN A 166 3.48 4.35 -25.58
C GLN A 166 3.02 3.48 -24.40
N ALA A 167 2.60 2.24 -24.66
CA ALA A 167 2.12 1.35 -23.61
C ALA A 167 3.26 0.97 -22.64
N PHE A 168 4.50 0.89 -23.13
CA PHE A 168 5.66 0.58 -22.28
C PHE A 168 5.99 1.72 -21.30
N SER A 169 5.84 3.00 -21.70
CA SER A 169 6.07 4.11 -20.77
C SER A 169 5.03 4.17 -19.66
N VAL A 170 3.76 3.85 -19.98
CA VAL A 170 2.69 3.75 -18.98
C VAL A 170 2.93 2.55 -18.05
N LEU A 171 3.37 1.40 -18.59
CA LEU A 171 3.65 0.20 -17.82
C LEU A 171 4.72 0.44 -16.73
N VAL A 172 5.81 1.15 -17.05
CA VAL A 172 6.84 1.52 -16.07
C VAL A 172 6.26 2.39 -14.94
N GLY A 173 5.40 3.35 -15.29
CA GLY A 173 4.70 4.19 -14.31
C GLY A 173 3.78 3.40 -13.39
N LEU A 174 3.01 2.44 -13.93
CA LEU A 174 2.14 1.56 -13.17
C LEU A 174 2.95 0.66 -12.21
N CYS A 175 4.04 0.05 -12.67
CA CYS A 175 4.90 -0.77 -11.82
C CYS A 175 5.50 0.03 -10.65
N PHE A 176 5.92 1.28 -10.91
CA PHE A 176 6.39 2.18 -9.87
C PHE A 176 5.28 2.49 -8.85
N GLN A 177 4.06 2.76 -9.33
CA GLN A 177 2.92 3.06 -8.46
C GLN A 177 2.60 1.89 -7.52
N ILE A 178 2.51 0.66 -8.03
CA ILE A 178 2.32 -0.54 -7.17
C ILE A 178 3.41 -0.62 -6.10
N THR A 179 4.68 -0.46 -6.51
CA THR A 179 5.82 -0.51 -5.60
C THR A 179 5.71 0.55 -4.51
N GLN A 180 5.31 1.77 -4.87
CA GLN A 180 5.12 2.88 -3.95
C GLN A 180 4.04 2.58 -2.89
N TYR A 181 2.87 2.09 -3.31
CA TYR A 181 1.80 1.74 -2.37
C TYR A 181 2.25 0.63 -1.40
N CYS A 182 2.90 -0.42 -1.91
CA CYS A 182 3.45 -1.50 -1.07
C CYS A 182 4.51 -0.99 -0.08
N ALA A 183 5.40 -0.10 -0.52
CA ALA A 183 6.42 0.50 0.35
C ALA A 183 5.80 1.35 1.47
N LEU A 184 4.80 2.17 1.14
CA LEU A 184 4.10 3.02 2.11
C LEU A 184 3.37 2.20 3.17
N GLY A 185 2.67 1.14 2.78
CA GLY A 185 2.00 0.28 3.77
C GLY A 185 2.99 -0.49 4.64
N THR A 186 4.13 -0.92 4.09
CA THR A 186 5.23 -1.52 4.86
C THR A 186 5.78 -0.55 5.92
N ILE A 187 5.95 0.73 5.57
CA ILE A 187 6.41 1.76 6.51
C ILE A 187 5.42 1.93 7.67
N VAL A 188 4.11 1.93 7.39
CA VAL A 188 3.09 2.04 8.44
C VAL A 188 3.11 0.81 9.35
N THR A 189 3.15 -0.40 8.81
CA THR A 189 3.27 -1.62 9.65
C THR A 189 4.54 -1.59 10.51
N ALA A 190 5.69 -1.20 9.94
CA ALA A 190 6.93 -1.09 10.70
C ALA A 190 6.86 -0.05 11.83
N LYS A 191 6.12 1.05 11.63
CA LYS A 191 5.88 2.07 12.66
C LYS A 191 4.93 1.58 13.75
N ASN A 192 3.92 0.79 13.42
CA ASN A 192 3.03 0.19 14.40
C ASN A 192 3.75 -0.83 15.29
N GLU A 193 4.65 -1.63 14.70
CA GLU A 193 5.55 -2.52 15.45
C GLU A 193 6.52 -1.72 16.33
N GLN A 194 7.01 -0.57 15.85
CA GLN A 194 7.86 0.31 16.64
C GLN A 194 7.11 0.88 17.86
N ILE A 195 5.89 1.40 17.68
CA ILE A 195 5.05 1.90 18.78
C ILE A 195 4.84 0.82 19.86
N THR A 196 4.58 -0.42 19.44
CA THR A 196 4.40 -1.54 20.37
C THR A 196 5.66 -1.80 21.18
N ARG A 197 6.84 -1.73 20.55
CA ARG A 197 8.14 -1.87 21.24
C ARG A 197 8.43 -0.70 22.17
N ASP A 198 8.17 0.52 21.73
CA ASP A 198 8.40 1.72 22.55
C ASP A 198 7.51 1.70 23.82
N ILE A 199 6.25 1.27 23.71
CA ILE A 199 5.36 1.12 24.88
C ILE A 199 5.87 0.02 25.83
N TYR A 200 6.43 -1.07 25.29
CA TYR A 200 7.00 -2.16 26.08
C TYR A 200 8.24 -1.71 26.87
N ASP A 201 9.03 -0.79 26.32
CA ASP A 201 10.25 -0.25 26.94
C ASP A 201 9.99 0.75 28.08
N ILE A 202 8.72 1.11 28.33
CA ILE A 202 8.39 1.96 29.48
C ILE A 202 8.78 1.23 30.78
N GLY A 203 9.45 1.94 31.70
CA GLY A 203 9.87 1.43 33.01
C GLY A 203 8.71 1.07 33.97
N TRP A 204 7.87 0.12 33.59
CA TRP A 204 6.64 -0.27 34.28
C TRP A 204 6.85 -0.75 35.72
N ASN A 205 8.02 -1.34 36.00
CA ASN A 205 8.45 -1.75 37.34
C ASN A 205 8.53 -0.59 38.34
N LEU A 206 8.78 0.62 37.84
CA LEU A 206 8.97 1.81 38.67
C LEU A 206 7.64 2.55 38.92
N LEU A 207 6.55 2.17 38.26
CA LEU A 207 5.27 2.87 38.29
C LEU A 207 4.30 2.33 39.34
N GLN A 208 3.31 3.14 39.72
CA GLN A 208 2.25 2.71 40.62
C GLN A 208 1.23 1.81 39.89
N LYS A 209 0.51 0.98 40.65
CA LYS A 209 -0.53 0.05 40.13
C LYS A 209 -1.52 0.67 39.12
N PRO A 210 -2.08 1.89 39.31
CA PRO A 210 -2.99 2.47 38.31
C PRO A 210 -2.30 2.74 36.96
N GLN A 211 -1.05 3.21 36.98
CA GLN A 211 -0.26 3.52 35.78
C GLN A 211 0.16 2.25 35.05
N GLN A 212 0.51 1.19 35.80
CA GLN A 212 0.80 -0.13 35.22
C GLN A 212 -0.41 -0.70 34.45
N LYS A 213 -1.62 -0.58 35.00
CA LYS A 213 -2.84 -1.00 34.29
C LYS A 213 -3.02 -0.25 32.97
N MET A 214 -2.75 1.06 32.96
CA MET A 214 -2.86 1.89 31.76
C MET A 214 -1.88 1.43 30.67
N ILE A 215 -0.64 1.11 31.01
CA ILE A 215 0.34 0.54 30.06
C ILE A 215 -0.15 -0.79 29.49
N VAL A 216 -0.71 -1.67 30.31
CA VAL A 216 -1.26 -2.95 29.84
C VAL A 216 -2.38 -2.72 28.83
N PHE A 217 -3.28 -1.76 29.07
CA PHE A 217 -4.32 -1.39 28.10
C PHE A 217 -3.74 -0.83 26.80
N MET A 218 -2.75 0.05 26.88
CA MET A 218 -2.06 0.59 25.71
C MET A 218 -1.35 -0.50 24.91
N LEU A 219 -0.64 -1.41 25.58
CA LEU A 219 0.07 -2.51 24.95
C LEU A 219 -0.90 -3.48 24.26
N HIS A 220 -1.99 -3.85 24.93
CA HIS A 220 -3.04 -4.66 24.33
C HIS A 220 -3.63 -3.98 23.09
N ARG A 221 -3.84 -2.66 23.11
CA ARG A 221 -4.33 -1.92 21.95
C ARG A 221 -3.31 -1.82 20.82
N ALA A 222 -2.03 -1.61 21.13
CA ALA A 222 -0.95 -1.56 20.15
C ALA A 222 -0.73 -2.92 19.46
N GLN A 223 -0.82 -4.02 20.21
CA GLN A 223 -0.70 -5.38 19.66
C GLN A 223 -1.91 -5.80 18.81
N VAL A 224 -3.08 -5.21 19.08
CA VAL A 224 -4.32 -5.41 18.32
C VAL A 224 -4.45 -4.38 17.18
N ALA A 225 -3.48 -3.47 17.02
CA ALA A 225 -3.50 -2.45 15.98
C ALA A 225 -3.60 -3.10 14.59
N ARG A 226 -4.48 -2.57 13.76
CA ARG A 226 -4.76 -3.10 12.43
C ARG A 226 -3.72 -2.58 11.45
N ASP A 227 -3.11 -3.48 10.68
CA ASP A 227 -2.38 -3.07 9.47
C ASP A 227 -3.30 -2.26 8.54
N LEU A 228 -2.71 -1.36 7.75
CA LEU A 228 -3.39 -0.81 6.58
C LEU A 228 -3.80 -1.97 5.68
N THR A 229 -5.10 -2.25 5.61
CA THR A 229 -5.64 -3.36 4.82
C THR A 229 -6.29 -2.86 3.55
N VAL A 230 -6.01 -3.54 2.44
CA VAL A 230 -6.73 -3.36 1.19
C VAL A 230 -8.09 -4.00 1.35
N GLY A 231 -9.15 -3.20 1.44
CA GLY A 231 -10.52 -3.71 1.44
C GLY A 231 -10.88 -4.70 2.57
N GLN A 232 -10.19 -4.67 3.72
CA GLN A 232 -10.25 -5.71 4.78
C GLN A 232 -9.68 -7.08 4.39
N MET A 233 -9.08 -7.23 3.20
CA MET A 233 -8.71 -8.53 2.65
C MET A 233 -7.24 -8.90 2.91
N ALA A 234 -6.30 -7.97 2.75
CA ALA A 234 -4.87 -8.23 2.94
C ALA A 234 -4.13 -6.98 3.46
N PRO A 235 -3.08 -7.11 4.30
CA PRO A 235 -2.29 -5.98 4.73
C PRO A 235 -1.46 -5.49 3.54
N LEU A 236 -1.33 -4.18 3.38
CA LEU A 236 -0.54 -3.55 2.32
C LEU A 236 0.96 -3.65 2.66
N ASN A 237 1.52 -4.85 2.80
CA ASN A 237 2.90 -5.08 3.25
C ASN A 237 3.70 -5.86 2.20
N MET A 238 4.93 -5.42 1.89
CA MET A 238 5.90 -6.10 1.03
C MET A 238 6.23 -7.51 1.55
N VAL A 239 6.19 -7.70 2.87
CA VAL A 239 6.43 -8.99 3.53
C VAL A 239 5.36 -10.02 3.19
N THR A 240 4.13 -9.63 2.83
CA THR A 240 3.07 -10.59 2.46
C THR A 240 3.27 -11.14 1.05
N TYR A 241 3.89 -10.37 0.15
CA TYR A 241 4.27 -10.86 -1.18
C TYR A 241 5.40 -11.90 -1.07
N VAL A 242 6.42 -11.62 -0.27
CA VAL A 242 7.60 -12.49 -0.13
C VAL A 242 7.36 -13.69 0.80
N LYS A 243 6.67 -13.53 1.94
CA LYS A 243 6.45 -14.66 2.88
C LYS A 243 5.59 -15.76 2.27
N ASN A 244 4.59 -15.43 1.45
CA ASN A 244 3.76 -16.45 0.83
C ASN A 244 4.54 -17.29 -0.19
N GLU A 245 5.47 -16.68 -0.94
CA GLU A 245 6.34 -17.42 -1.84
C GLU A 245 7.42 -18.23 -1.10
N GLN A 246 8.04 -17.65 -0.07
CA GLN A 246 9.11 -18.30 0.70
C GLN A 246 8.60 -19.49 1.51
N ILE A 247 7.47 -19.37 2.21
CA ILE A 247 6.88 -20.47 2.99
C ILE A 247 6.42 -21.60 2.07
N THR A 248 5.92 -21.27 0.88
CA THR A 248 5.54 -22.29 -0.11
C THR A 248 6.78 -23.01 -0.64
N ALA A 249 7.84 -22.28 -0.98
CA ALA A 249 9.12 -22.85 -1.44
C ALA A 249 9.78 -23.73 -0.37
N ASP A 250 9.85 -23.27 0.88
CA ASP A 250 10.43 -24.00 2.01
C ASP A 250 9.65 -25.29 2.34
N ILE A 251 8.33 -25.31 2.14
CA ILE A 251 7.51 -26.52 2.35
C ILE A 251 7.64 -27.52 1.19
N TYR A 252 7.81 -27.05 -0.05
CA TYR A 252 8.08 -27.94 -1.19
C TYR A 252 9.43 -28.67 -1.07
N ASP A 253 10.43 -28.02 -0.47
CA ASP A 253 11.77 -28.60 -0.27
C ASP A 253 11.84 -29.65 0.85
N ILE A 254 10.81 -29.76 1.71
CA ILE A 254 10.78 -30.70 2.84
C ILE A 254 10.55 -32.17 2.41
N GLY A 255 10.31 -32.45 1.12
CA GLY A 255 10.18 -33.83 0.64
C GLY A 255 9.04 -34.60 1.32
N TRP A 256 7.89 -33.94 1.51
CA TRP A 256 6.72 -34.40 2.25
C TRP A 256 6.21 -35.81 1.87
N ASN A 257 6.50 -36.25 0.64
CA ASN A 257 6.22 -37.59 0.12
C ASN A 257 6.93 -38.73 0.88
N LYS A 258 7.95 -38.42 1.68
CA LYS A 258 8.75 -39.40 2.44
C LYS A 258 8.41 -39.46 3.94
N LEU A 259 7.52 -38.59 4.43
CA LEU A 259 7.14 -38.52 5.85
C LEU A 259 6.08 -39.58 6.23
N GLN A 260 6.06 -40.01 7.50
CA GLN A 260 5.06 -40.93 8.03
C GLN A 260 3.66 -40.29 8.03
N LYS A 261 2.59 -41.07 7.79
CA LYS A 261 1.20 -40.58 7.66
C LYS A 261 0.74 -39.54 8.72
N PRO A 262 1.03 -39.68 10.03
CA PRO A 262 0.64 -38.66 11.01
C PRO A 262 1.39 -37.33 10.84
N GLN A 263 2.65 -37.37 10.41
CA GLN A 263 3.45 -36.16 10.14
C GLN A 263 3.00 -35.48 8.84
N GLN A 264 2.59 -36.26 7.83
CA GLN A 264 1.98 -35.72 6.61
C GLN A 264 0.65 -34.99 6.91
N GLN A 265 -0.17 -35.54 7.80
CA GLN A 265 -1.40 -34.88 8.26
C GLN A 265 -1.11 -33.60 9.03
N MET A 266 -0.05 -33.60 9.85
CA MET A 266 0.38 -32.41 10.58
C MET A 266 0.92 -31.33 9.64
N VAL A 267 1.72 -31.68 8.62
CA VAL A 267 2.18 -30.75 7.59
C VAL A 267 1.03 -30.27 6.71
N ALA A 268 0.08 -31.13 6.35
CA ALA A 268 -1.15 -30.74 5.64
C ALA A 268 -2.03 -29.80 6.47
N PHE A 269 -2.12 -30.03 7.78
CA PHE A 269 -2.79 -29.13 8.73
C PHE A 269 -2.05 -27.81 8.89
N MET A 270 -0.71 -27.83 8.94
CA MET A 270 0.13 -26.63 8.97
C MET A 270 0.03 -25.85 7.66
N LEU A 271 -0.03 -26.50 6.49
CA LEU A 271 -0.31 -25.89 5.19
C LEU A 271 -1.71 -25.30 5.13
N HIS A 272 -2.73 -26.03 5.59
CA HIS A 272 -4.09 -25.52 5.70
C HIS A 272 -4.13 -24.28 6.60
N ARG A 273 -3.39 -24.26 7.72
CA ARG A 273 -3.30 -23.11 8.62
C ARG A 273 -2.41 -21.97 8.14
N ALA A 274 -1.37 -22.25 7.37
CA ALA A 274 -0.54 -21.24 6.70
C ALA A 274 -1.32 -20.56 5.58
N GLN A 275 -2.18 -21.30 4.87
CA GLN A 275 -3.15 -20.77 3.92
C GLN A 275 -4.28 -19.97 4.60
N ILE A 276 -4.55 -20.19 5.90
CA ILE A 276 -5.46 -19.37 6.72
C ILE A 276 -4.84 -18.01 7.13
N ALA A 277 -3.67 -17.62 6.60
CA ALA A 277 -3.27 -16.22 6.58
C ALA A 277 -4.10 -15.45 5.54
N ARG A 278 -5.30 -15.03 5.96
CA ARG A 278 -6.26 -14.16 5.25
C ARG A 278 -6.74 -14.71 3.90
N ASP A 279 -7.68 -15.65 3.95
CA ASP A 279 -8.50 -15.99 2.78
C ASP A 279 -9.32 -14.78 2.33
N LEU A 280 -9.10 -14.34 1.08
CA LEU A 280 -9.93 -13.39 0.36
C LEU A 280 -11.36 -13.94 0.24
N THR A 281 -12.34 -13.17 0.73
CA THR A 281 -13.76 -13.42 0.50
C THR A 281 -14.35 -12.32 -0.38
N VAL A 282 -14.81 -12.68 -1.58
CA VAL A 282 -15.65 -11.78 -2.37
C VAL A 282 -17.06 -11.85 -1.77
N GLY A 283 -17.46 -10.78 -1.08
CA GLY A 283 -18.84 -10.55 -0.64
C GLY A 283 -19.42 -11.54 0.38
N GLN A 284 -18.60 -12.20 1.21
CA GLN A 284 -19.03 -13.21 2.19
C GLN A 284 -19.73 -14.47 1.63
N VAL A 285 -19.75 -14.70 0.30
CA VAL A 285 -20.50 -15.84 -0.27
C VAL A 285 -19.63 -17.08 -0.55
N ALA A 286 -18.32 -16.95 -0.83
CA ALA A 286 -17.40 -18.09 -0.91
C ALA A 286 -15.91 -17.67 -0.94
N PRO A 287 -14.98 -18.52 -0.45
CA PRO A 287 -13.55 -18.33 -0.65
C PRO A 287 -13.10 -18.72 -2.07
N LEU A 288 -12.28 -17.86 -2.68
CA LEU A 288 -11.64 -18.09 -3.98
C LEU A 288 -10.39 -18.95 -3.79
N ASN A 289 -10.58 -20.27 -3.64
CA ASN A 289 -9.50 -21.24 -3.57
C ASN A 289 -9.60 -22.28 -4.70
N MET A 290 -8.49 -22.96 -4.99
CA MET A 290 -8.39 -23.97 -6.06
C MET A 290 -9.38 -25.13 -5.86
N VAL A 291 -9.80 -25.39 -4.62
CA VAL A 291 -10.80 -26.41 -4.26
C VAL A 291 -12.21 -25.98 -4.70
N THR A 292 -12.54 -24.68 -4.64
CA THR A 292 -13.79 -24.12 -5.21
C THR A 292 -13.77 -24.20 -6.74
N TYR A 293 -12.62 -23.96 -7.38
CA TYR A 293 -12.46 -24.08 -8.84
C TYR A 293 -12.65 -25.54 -9.32
N VAL A 294 -12.11 -26.51 -8.60
CA VAL A 294 -12.29 -27.95 -8.87
C VAL A 294 -13.72 -28.43 -8.57
N LYS A 295 -14.42 -27.83 -7.59
CA LYS A 295 -15.84 -28.11 -7.33
C LYS A 295 -16.77 -27.56 -8.41
N VAL A 296 -16.45 -26.41 -8.99
CA VAL A 296 -17.21 -25.82 -10.10
C VAL A 296 -16.93 -26.58 -11.41
N GLY A 297 -15.66 -26.93 -11.69
CA GLY A 297 -15.27 -27.71 -12.86
C GLY A 297 -15.68 -29.20 -12.83
N ARG A 298 -16.25 -29.71 -11.73
CA ARG A 298 -16.86 -31.05 -11.64
C ARG A 298 -18.38 -31.06 -11.84
N ARG A 299 -19.01 -29.90 -12.02
CA ARG A 299 -20.46 -29.76 -12.29
C ARG A 299 -20.77 -29.27 -13.71
N THR A 300 -19.76 -29.26 -14.59
CA THR A 300 -19.87 -29.16 -16.05
C THR A 300 -19.26 -30.41 -16.65
#